data_AF-A0A4R7DU75-F1
#
_entry.id   AF-A0A4R7DU75-F1
#
_cell.length_a   1.000
_cell.length_b   1.000
_cell.length_c   1.000
_cell.angle_alpha   90.00
_cell.angle_beta   90.00
_cell.angle_gamma   90.00
#
_symmetry.space_group_name_H-M   'P 1'
#
loop_
_entity.id
_entity.type
_entity.pdbx_description
1 polymer ?
#
loop_
_entity_poly.entity_id
_entity_poly.type
_entity_poly.pdbx_seq_one_letter_code
_entity_poly.pdbx_strand_id
1 'polypeptide(L)'
;MINYQVGKFYTARTFKESGFNFPDGEYKLKIIREGLPEDPVNDEDELAIAEEQWLEGLEGSDQYKTDLDGNWYYFEFPINDEGIDYMWVPESVVVEVFE
;
A
#
# COMPACT_ATOMS: atom_id res chain seq x y z
N MET A 1 14.05 9.10 -4.59
CA MET A 1 13.83 7.72 -5.01
C MET A 1 14.42 6.81 -3.95
N ILE A 2 13.62 6.51 -2.94
CA ILE A 2 13.98 5.56 -1.90
C ILE A 2 13.94 4.16 -2.51
N ASN A 3 15.04 3.40 -2.40
CA ASN A 3 15.01 1.98 -2.69
C ASN A 3 14.35 1.27 -1.52
N TYR A 4 13.05 1.02 -1.62
CA TYR A 4 12.30 0.21 -0.66
C TYR A 4 12.87 -1.21 -0.62
N GLN A 5 13.05 -1.76 0.58
CA GLN A 5 13.70 -3.05 0.82
C GLN A 5 12.79 -3.94 1.65
N VAL A 6 12.53 -5.13 1.13
CA VAL A 6 11.81 -6.17 1.87
C VAL A 6 12.53 -6.47 3.19
N GLY A 7 11.76 -6.54 4.27
CA GLY A 7 12.21 -6.77 5.64
C GLY A 7 12.57 -5.51 6.42
N LYS A 8 12.56 -4.32 5.79
CA LYS A 8 12.75 -3.04 6.48
C LYS A 8 11.44 -2.47 7.01
N PHE A 9 11.60 -1.56 7.96
CA PHE A 9 10.51 -0.82 8.60
C PHE A 9 10.50 0.63 8.10
N TYR A 10 9.30 1.18 7.94
CA TYR A 10 9.04 2.52 7.44
C TYR A 10 7.99 3.19 8.32
N THR A 11 8.06 4.52 8.45
CA THR A 11 7.10 5.29 9.23
C THR A 11 6.32 6.16 8.27
N ALA A 12 5.00 6.10 8.36
CA ALA A 12 4.11 6.94 7.56
C ALA A 12 4.27 8.41 7.97
N ARG A 13 4.23 9.30 6.99
CA ARG A 13 4.05 10.73 7.20
C ARG A 13 2.65 11.02 7.74
N THR A 14 2.51 12.15 8.41
CA THR A 14 1.22 12.55 8.97
C THR A 14 0.19 12.81 7.86
N PHE A 15 -1.11 12.72 8.18
CA PHE A 15 -2.18 13.07 7.23
C PHE A 15 -2.01 14.46 6.60
N LYS A 16 -1.48 15.42 7.35
CA LYS A 16 -1.23 16.77 6.84
C LYS A 16 -0.15 16.82 5.74
N GLU A 17 0.78 15.87 5.77
CA GLU A 17 1.92 15.81 4.86
C GLU A 17 1.65 14.94 3.65
N SER A 18 0.96 13.80 3.82
CA SER A 18 0.71 12.82 2.76
C SER A 18 -0.71 12.88 2.17
N GLY A 19 -1.68 13.44 2.92
CA GLY A 19 -3.10 13.35 2.57
C GLY A 19 -3.74 11.99 2.87
N PHE A 20 -2.99 11.05 3.46
CA PHE A 20 -3.48 9.71 3.81
C PHE A 20 -3.48 9.49 5.33
N ASN A 21 -4.49 8.79 5.82
CA ASN A 21 -4.66 8.52 7.25
C ASN A 21 -4.11 7.14 7.63
N PHE A 22 -2.81 6.96 7.48
CA PHE A 22 -2.13 5.75 7.95
C PHE A 22 -1.95 5.82 9.47
N PRO A 23 -2.26 4.76 10.22
CA PRO A 23 -1.96 4.68 11.66
C PRO A 23 -0.51 5.03 12.02
N ASP A 24 -0.31 5.67 13.17
CA ASP A 24 1.04 5.95 13.66
C ASP A 24 1.76 4.63 14.01
N GLY A 25 2.98 4.44 13.50
CA GLY A 25 3.80 3.29 13.84
C GLY A 25 4.85 2.93 12.78
N GLU A 26 5.46 1.76 12.99
CA GLU A 26 6.44 1.19 12.07
C GLU A 26 5.79 0.08 11.22
N TYR A 27 5.79 0.30 9.91
CA TYR A 27 5.26 -0.61 8.90
C TYR A 27 6.39 -1.45 8.34
N LYS A 28 6.24 -2.78 8.36
CA LYS A 28 7.25 -3.67 7.80
C LYS A 28 6.92 -4.04 6.37
N LEU A 29 7.82 -3.75 5.44
CA LEU A 29 7.65 -4.17 4.05
C LEU A 29 7.94 -5.67 3.90
N LYS A 30 6.99 -6.44 3.38
CA LYS A 30 7.06 -7.90 3.29
C LYS A 30 7.30 -8.39 1.87
N ILE A 31 6.66 -7.77 0.90
CA ILE A 31 6.70 -8.18 -0.51
C ILE A 31 6.64 -6.93 -1.39
N ILE A 32 7.34 -6.99 -2.52
CA ILE A 32 7.16 -6.06 -3.65
C ILE A 32 6.81 -6.93 -4.86
N ARG A 33 5.76 -6.57 -5.59
CA ARG A 33 5.38 -7.19 -6.86
C ARG A 33 5.27 -6.12 -7.94
N GLU A 34 5.67 -6.47 -9.16
CA GLU A 34 5.41 -5.64 -10.34
C GLU A 34 3.98 -5.91 -10.81
N GLY A 35 3.20 -4.85 -10.98
CA GLY A 35 1.78 -4.92 -11.29
C GLY A 35 0.89 -5.30 -10.11
N LEU A 36 -0.41 -5.13 -10.29
CA LEU A 36 -1.43 -5.57 -9.34
C LEU A 36 -1.24 -7.07 -9.03
N PRO A 37 -1.20 -7.49 -7.75
CA PRO A 37 -1.04 -8.90 -7.41
C PRO A 37 -2.22 -9.76 -7.90
N GLU A 38 -1.92 -10.93 -8.48
CA GLU A 38 -2.95 -11.87 -8.96
C GLU A 38 -3.45 -12.84 -7.89
N ASP A 39 -2.62 -13.10 -6.86
CA ASP A 39 -2.90 -14.05 -5.79
C ASP A 39 -2.79 -13.38 -4.41
N PRO A 40 -3.74 -13.62 -3.50
CA PRO A 40 -3.62 -13.19 -2.11
C PRO A 40 -2.48 -13.90 -1.38
N VAL A 41 -2.02 -13.29 -0.30
CA VAL A 41 -0.91 -13.77 0.54
C VAL A 41 -1.42 -14.34 1.85
N ASN A 42 -2.24 -13.58 2.60
CA ASN A 42 -2.70 -13.99 3.92
C ASN A 42 -4.20 -14.25 3.97
N ASP A 43 -4.99 -13.40 3.32
CA ASP A 43 -6.45 -13.47 3.35
C ASP A 43 -7.03 -13.41 1.93
N GLU A 44 -8.12 -14.14 1.68
CA GLU A 44 -8.73 -14.22 0.35
C GLU A 44 -9.33 -12.87 -0.12
N ASP A 45 -9.72 -12.02 0.82
CA ASP A 45 -10.34 -10.72 0.54
C ASP A 45 -9.31 -9.58 0.41
N GLU A 46 -8.02 -9.81 0.70
CA GLU A 46 -7.03 -8.72 0.79
C GLU A 46 -6.83 -7.96 -0.53
N LEU A 47 -6.97 -8.64 -1.66
CA LEU A 47 -6.86 -8.02 -2.98
C LEU A 47 -8.09 -7.18 -3.30
N ALA A 48 -9.28 -7.70 -3.03
CA ALA A 48 -10.52 -6.95 -3.22
C ALA A 48 -10.54 -5.68 -2.35
N ILE A 49 -10.07 -5.79 -1.11
CA ILE A 49 -9.91 -4.63 -0.21
C ILE A 49 -8.91 -3.62 -0.80
N ALA A 50 -7.76 -4.08 -1.31
CA ALA A 50 -6.78 -3.18 -1.89
C ALA A 50 -7.28 -2.48 -3.16
N GLU A 51 -8.02 -3.20 -4.01
CA GLU A 51 -8.66 -2.61 -5.20
C GLU A 51 -9.73 -1.57 -4.80
N GLU A 52 -10.61 -1.89 -3.85
CA GLU A 52 -11.62 -0.96 -3.35
C GLU A 52 -10.97 0.30 -2.76
N GLN A 53 -9.94 0.15 -1.94
CA GLN A 53 -9.31 1.29 -1.27
C GLN A 53 -8.51 2.20 -2.21
N TRP A 54 -7.81 1.62 -3.19
CA TRP A 54 -6.83 2.37 -3.97
C TRP A 54 -7.24 2.65 -5.41
N LEU A 55 -8.15 1.85 -5.96
CA LEU A 55 -8.48 1.91 -7.39
C LEU A 55 -9.93 2.32 -7.67
N GLU A 56 -10.86 2.15 -6.71
CA GLU A 56 -12.27 2.51 -6.90
C GLU A 56 -12.41 4.01 -7.20
N GLY A 57 -13.14 4.33 -8.27
CA GLY A 57 -13.38 5.71 -8.70
C GLY A 57 -12.27 6.31 -9.55
N LEU A 58 -11.17 5.58 -9.77
CA LEU A 58 -10.10 5.98 -10.70
C LEU A 58 -10.26 5.37 -12.09
N GLU A 59 -11.27 4.55 -12.33
CA GLU A 59 -11.42 3.77 -13.57
C GLU A 59 -11.39 4.66 -14.82
N GLY A 60 -10.48 4.35 -15.74
CA GLY A 60 -10.28 5.09 -16.98
C GLY A 60 -9.36 6.32 -16.87
N SER A 61 -8.87 6.65 -15.68
CA SER A 61 -7.82 7.66 -15.48
C SER A 61 -6.43 7.13 -15.84
N ASP A 62 -5.47 8.04 -16.05
CA ASP A 62 -4.06 7.67 -16.22
C ASP A 62 -3.45 7.15 -14.92
N GLN A 63 -3.95 7.60 -13.76
CA GLN A 63 -3.52 7.13 -12.45
C GLN A 63 -3.86 5.64 -12.27
N TYR A 64 -5.09 5.24 -12.62
CA TYR A 64 -5.51 3.84 -12.54
C TYR A 64 -4.61 2.90 -13.34
N LYS A 65 -4.22 3.28 -14.57
CA LYS A 65 -3.27 2.50 -15.37
C LYS A 65 -1.89 2.46 -14.73
N THR A 66 -1.43 3.60 -14.22
CA THR A 66 -0.13 3.72 -13.54
C THR A 66 -0.08 2.81 -12.31
N ASP A 67 -1.16 2.76 -11.52
CA ASP A 67 -1.23 1.91 -10.34
C ASP A 67 -1.35 0.43 -10.72
N LEU A 68 -2.13 0.07 -11.75
CA LEU A 68 -2.21 -1.31 -12.22
C LEU A 68 -0.89 -1.87 -12.73
N ASP A 69 -0.12 -1.07 -13.47
CA ASP A 69 1.16 -1.48 -14.08
C ASP A 69 2.36 -1.28 -13.13
N GLY A 70 2.22 -0.41 -12.13
CA GLY A 70 3.27 -0.04 -11.18
C GLY A 70 3.56 -1.10 -10.14
N ASN A 71 4.56 -0.84 -9.29
CA ASN A 71 4.85 -1.76 -8.18
C ASN A 71 3.76 -1.71 -7.11
N TRP A 72 3.46 -2.87 -6.53
CA TRP A 72 2.62 -3.02 -5.35
C TRP A 72 3.45 -3.53 -4.18
N TYR A 73 3.18 -2.95 -3.01
CA TYR A 73 3.95 -3.17 -1.79
C TYR A 73 3.04 -3.77 -0.72
N TYR A 74 3.44 -4.92 -0.19
CA TYR A 74 2.70 -5.58 0.87
C TYR A 74 3.31 -5.23 2.22
N PHE A 75 2.57 -4.46 3.03
CA PHE A 75 3.01 -4.04 4.35
C PHE A 75 2.33 -4.86 5.44
N GLU A 76 3.09 -5.20 6.47
CA GLU A 76 2.59 -5.56 7.79
C GLU A 76 2.39 -4.25 8.57
N PHE A 77 1.16 -4.00 8.99
CA PHE A 77 0.76 -2.76 9.67
C PHE A 77 1.22 -2.78 11.15
N PRO A 78 1.43 -1.60 11.76
CA PRO A 78 1.54 -1.52 13.20
C PRO A 78 0.21 -1.94 13.83
N ILE A 79 0.26 -2.38 15.10
CA ILE A 79 -0.95 -2.70 15.86
C ILE A 79 -1.87 -1.48 15.86
N ASN A 80 -3.07 -1.65 15.33
CA ASN A 80 -4.07 -0.60 15.19
C ASN A 80 -5.45 -1.10 15.63
N ASP A 81 -6.32 -0.16 15.98
CA ASP A 81 -7.69 -0.47 16.43
C ASP A 81 -8.62 -0.85 15.26
N GLU A 82 -8.17 -0.71 14.01
CA GLU A 82 -8.92 -1.07 12.80
C GLU A 82 -8.83 -2.57 12.47
N GLY A 83 -7.92 -3.31 13.13
CA GLY A 83 -7.74 -4.75 12.94
C GLY A 83 -7.11 -5.12 11.60
N ILE A 84 -6.46 -4.18 10.93
CA ILE A 84 -5.76 -4.41 9.67
C ILE A 84 -4.34 -4.85 10.01
N ASP A 85 -4.02 -6.11 9.76
CA ASP A 85 -2.68 -6.65 9.98
C ASP A 85 -1.77 -6.48 8.76
N TYR A 86 -2.35 -6.55 7.55
CA TYR A 86 -1.60 -6.46 6.30
C TYR A 86 -2.40 -5.78 5.19
N MET A 87 -1.71 -5.11 4.27
CA MET A 87 -2.35 -4.49 3.10
C MET A 87 -1.39 -4.35 1.93
N TRP A 88 -1.93 -4.51 0.72
CA TRP A 88 -1.28 -4.12 -0.53
C TRP A 88 -1.51 -2.64 -0.80
N VAL A 89 -0.43 -1.93 -1.14
CA VAL A 89 -0.45 -0.48 -1.40
C VAL A 89 0.30 -0.20 -2.71
N PRO A 90 -0.26 0.55 -3.67
CA PRO A 90 0.41 0.87 -4.93
C PRO A 90 1.55 1.87 -4.72
N GLU A 91 2.54 1.84 -5.62
CA GLU A 91 3.76 2.66 -5.55
C GLU A 91 3.47 4.16 -5.39
N SER A 92 2.47 4.66 -6.09
CA SER A 92 2.07 6.07 -6.03
C SER A 92 1.74 6.52 -4.61
N VAL A 93 0.97 5.70 -3.87
CA VAL A 93 0.60 5.95 -2.49
C VAL A 93 1.81 5.75 -1.57
N VAL A 94 2.62 4.72 -1.81
CA VAL A 94 3.82 4.46 -1.00
C VAL A 94 4.79 5.64 -1.02
N VAL A 95 5.00 6.26 -2.18
CA VAL A 95 5.86 7.45 -2.31
C VAL A 95 5.30 8.62 -1.51
N GLU A 96 4.00 8.92 -1.61
CA GLU A 96 3.40 10.03 -0.88
C GLU A 96 3.41 9.81 0.65
N VAL A 97 3.21 8.56 1.08
CA VAL A 97 3.10 8.21 2.51
C VAL A 97 4.45 8.06 3.18
N PHE A 98 5.45 7.48 2.52
CA PHE A 98 6.70 7.05 3.17
C PHE A 98 7.99 7.71 2.67
N GLU A 99 7.97 8.47 1.56
CA GLU A 99 9.15 9.21 1.04
C GLU A 99 9.08 10.70 1.32
#